data_AF-A0A1C7N7D8-F1
#
_entry.id   AF-A0A1C7N7D8-F1
#
_cell.length_a   1.000
_cell.length_b   1.000
_cell.length_c   1.000
_cell.angle_alpha   90.00
_cell.angle_beta   90.00
_cell.angle_gamma   90.00
#
_symmetry.space_group_name_H-M   'P 1'
#
loop_
_entity.id
_entity.type
_entity.pdbx_description
1 polymer ?
#
loop_
_entity_poly.entity_id
_entity_poly.type
_entity_poly.pdbx_seq_one_letter_code
_entity_poly.pdbx_strand_id
1 'polypeptide(L)'
;MGMFGSAFAASLVHFYKEIRSFLPTGSLSKIDDTIQRYEDSISKYHPISPASFPNPFYRISETFRTTKDNKEMKRPGALINSQDLYLMDAGMDNNIPFYPFFREGRDVDVIIAVDLSADIQTADHFDRAESYIKRRGIKGWPTGAGWPKDHSDDDYPLGSCTIFESESTEEIITTDNDKEIDKTSSVTLAYFPFIVNKAFDPHFDPQKADFCSTWNFVYNQDQVRKVTGLAEANWNDNIDKIKYTLKRAWQKKREARLRGH
;
A
#
# COMPACT_ATOMS: atom_id res chain seq x y z
N MET A 1 4.87 -2.55 -21.40
CA MET A 1 5.78 -2.55 -20.23
C MET A 1 5.16 -1.91 -18.99
N GLY A 2 4.27 -0.90 -19.10
CA GLY A 2 3.68 -0.21 -17.94
C GLY A 2 2.75 -1.02 -17.02
N MET A 3 2.54 -2.33 -17.23
CA MET A 3 1.84 -3.21 -16.28
C MET A 3 2.78 -4.00 -15.35
N PHE A 4 4.08 -4.04 -15.63
CA PHE A 4 5.04 -4.97 -14.99
C PHE A 4 6.14 -4.25 -14.21
N GLY A 5 5.94 -2.98 -13.87
CA GLY A 5 6.88 -2.21 -13.07
C GLY A 5 6.55 -0.72 -13.03
N SER A 6 6.31 -0.19 -11.84
CA SER A 6 6.06 1.23 -11.59
C SER A 6 7.27 2.11 -11.94
N ALA A 7 8.50 1.60 -11.79
CA ALA A 7 9.72 2.34 -12.14
C ALA A 7 9.71 2.85 -13.60
N PHE A 8 9.17 2.03 -14.52
CA PHE A 8 9.03 2.40 -15.92
C PHE A 8 7.82 3.29 -16.20
N ALA A 9 6.83 3.31 -15.31
CA ALA A 9 5.60 4.09 -15.45
C ALA A 9 5.62 5.40 -14.66
N ALA A 10 6.66 5.62 -13.83
CA ALA A 10 6.82 6.81 -13.00
C ALA A 10 6.94 8.08 -13.87
N SER A 11 6.51 9.24 -13.33
CA SER A 11 6.67 10.51 -14.04
C SER A 11 8.15 10.82 -14.26
N LEU A 12 8.48 11.66 -15.24
CA LEU A 12 9.87 12.00 -15.55
C LEU A 12 10.60 12.65 -14.34
N VAL A 13 9.88 13.29 -13.41
CA VAL A 13 10.42 13.76 -12.13
C VAL A 13 10.82 12.60 -11.21
N HIS A 14 9.96 11.58 -11.07
CA HIS A 14 10.27 10.41 -10.26
C HIS A 14 11.42 9.61 -10.89
N PHE A 15 11.39 9.42 -12.20
CA PHE A 15 12.48 8.81 -12.95
C PHE A 15 13.81 9.52 -12.67
N TYR A 16 13.83 10.86 -12.76
CA TYR A 16 15.02 11.64 -12.45
C TYR A 16 15.50 11.48 -11.00
N LYS A 17 14.58 11.58 -10.02
CA LYS A 17 14.92 11.41 -8.59
C LYS A 17 15.57 10.05 -8.34
N GLU A 18 15.14 9.02 -9.04
CA GLU A 18 15.64 7.65 -8.87
C GLU A 18 17.00 7.41 -9.54
N ILE A 19 17.28 8.05 -10.69
CA ILE A 19 18.59 7.96 -11.34
C ILE A 19 19.61 8.99 -10.83
N ARG A 20 19.17 9.95 -10.00
CA ARG A 20 19.98 11.10 -9.55
C ARG A 20 21.30 10.68 -8.91
N SER A 21 21.29 9.64 -8.09
CA SER A 21 22.49 9.11 -7.41
C SER A 21 23.55 8.55 -8.38
N PHE A 22 23.13 8.16 -9.59
CA PHE A 22 24.02 7.62 -10.63
C PHE A 22 24.59 8.70 -11.57
N LEU A 23 24.17 9.96 -11.45
CA LEU A 23 24.58 11.05 -12.35
C LEU A 23 25.81 11.83 -11.80
N PRO A 24 26.72 12.29 -12.68
CA PRO A 24 27.87 13.10 -12.27
C PRO A 24 27.47 14.42 -11.60
N THR A 25 28.10 14.75 -10.48
CA THR A 25 27.80 15.93 -9.65
C THR A 25 27.88 17.27 -10.38
N GLY A 26 28.73 17.39 -11.40
CA GLY A 26 28.88 18.63 -12.19
C GLY A 26 27.67 18.97 -13.08
N SER A 27 26.82 18.00 -13.40
CA SER A 27 25.58 18.20 -14.19
C SER A 27 24.31 18.28 -13.35
N LEU A 28 24.37 17.85 -12.08
CA LEU A 28 23.20 17.74 -11.21
C LEU A 28 22.55 19.10 -10.92
N SER A 29 23.31 20.15 -10.64
CA SER A 29 22.74 21.45 -10.25
C SER A 29 21.87 22.08 -11.34
N LYS A 30 22.27 21.97 -12.60
CA LYS A 30 21.49 22.51 -13.73
C LYS A 30 20.24 21.69 -14.03
N ILE A 31 20.30 20.37 -13.84
CA ILE A 31 19.14 19.49 -14.06
C ILE A 31 18.17 19.61 -12.89
N ASP A 32 18.67 19.69 -11.65
CA ASP A 32 17.89 19.97 -10.43
C ASP A 32 17.13 21.31 -10.59
N ASP A 33 17.82 22.39 -10.98
CA ASP A 33 17.19 23.70 -11.23
C ASP A 33 16.11 23.64 -12.33
N THR A 34 16.33 22.84 -13.38
CA THR A 34 15.40 22.70 -14.49
C THR A 34 14.18 21.89 -14.08
N ILE A 35 14.37 20.78 -13.35
CA ILE A 35 13.28 19.92 -12.90
C ILE A 35 12.44 20.63 -11.86
N GLN A 36 13.05 21.38 -10.94
CA GLN A 36 12.32 22.17 -9.96
C GLN A 36 11.48 23.28 -10.62
N ARG A 37 11.98 23.91 -11.69
CA ARG A 37 11.23 24.92 -12.47
C ARG A 37 10.05 24.35 -13.25
N TYR A 38 10.12 23.08 -13.65
CA TYR A 38 9.12 22.42 -14.48
C TYR A 38 8.40 21.27 -13.77
N GLU A 39 8.51 21.17 -12.44
CA GLU A 39 8.00 20.04 -11.66
C GLU A 39 6.50 19.82 -11.91
N ASP A 40 5.72 20.89 -11.93
CA ASP A 40 4.27 20.87 -12.21
C ASP A 40 3.89 20.40 -13.62
N SER A 41 4.81 20.53 -14.58
CA SER A 41 4.62 20.11 -15.97
C SER A 41 5.14 18.70 -16.20
N ILE A 42 6.32 18.38 -15.65
CA ILE A 42 7.04 17.12 -15.85
C ILE A 42 6.47 16.01 -14.97
N SER A 43 5.87 16.35 -13.82
CA SER A 43 5.12 15.39 -12.97
C SER A 43 3.91 14.77 -13.68
N LYS A 44 3.37 15.45 -14.72
CA LYS A 44 2.21 14.99 -15.50
C LYS A 44 2.60 14.18 -16.74
N TYR A 45 3.87 14.19 -17.12
CA TYR A 45 4.37 13.40 -18.23
C TYR A 45 4.83 12.02 -17.73
N HIS A 46 4.04 11.02 -18.06
CA HIS A 46 4.43 9.61 -17.94
C HIS A 46 5.02 9.17 -19.28
N PRO A 47 6.29 8.71 -19.31
CA PRO A 47 6.96 8.33 -20.55
C PRO A 47 6.40 7.04 -21.18
N ILE A 48 5.56 6.29 -20.45
CA ILE A 48 4.98 5.03 -20.91
C ILE A 48 3.46 5.12 -20.94
N SER A 49 2.89 4.79 -22.10
CA SER A 49 1.44 4.67 -22.26
C SER A 49 0.91 3.42 -21.55
N PRO A 50 -0.31 3.48 -20.99
CA PRO A 50 -0.99 2.31 -20.43
C PRO A 50 -1.09 1.17 -21.44
N ALA A 51 -1.13 -0.07 -20.94
CA ALA A 51 -1.46 -1.21 -21.78
C ALA A 51 -2.96 -1.20 -22.10
N SER A 52 -3.31 -1.38 -23.37
CA SER A 52 -4.69 -1.42 -23.83
C SER A 52 -5.15 -2.86 -24.04
N PHE A 53 -6.33 -3.20 -23.53
CA PHE A 53 -6.98 -4.49 -23.69
C PHE A 53 -8.44 -4.30 -24.10
N PRO A 54 -9.03 -5.24 -24.88
CA PRO A 54 -10.46 -5.21 -25.13
C PRO A 54 -11.25 -5.19 -23.82
N ASN A 55 -12.17 -4.24 -23.68
CA ASN A 55 -12.91 -4.03 -22.45
C ASN A 55 -14.10 -5.01 -22.35
N PRO A 56 -14.08 -5.99 -21.42
CA PRO A 56 -15.20 -6.93 -21.26
C PRO A 56 -16.47 -6.27 -20.67
N PHE A 57 -16.34 -5.04 -20.15
CA PHE A 57 -17.43 -4.27 -19.56
C PHE A 57 -18.04 -3.24 -20.53
N TYR A 58 -17.62 -3.25 -21.80
CA TYR A 58 -18.18 -2.33 -22.80
C TYR A 58 -19.69 -2.56 -22.97
N ARG A 59 -20.48 -1.49 -22.86
CA ARG A 59 -21.95 -1.49 -22.97
C ARG A 59 -22.71 -2.40 -22.01
N ILE A 60 -22.11 -2.78 -20.88
CA ILE A 60 -22.91 -3.38 -19.79
C ILE A 60 -23.82 -2.32 -19.16
N SER A 61 -24.85 -2.77 -18.43
CA SER A 61 -25.77 -1.89 -17.71
C SER A 61 -25.02 -0.82 -16.90
N GLU A 62 -25.45 0.45 -17.00
CA GLU A 62 -24.87 1.54 -16.22
C GLU A 62 -25.03 1.29 -14.72
N THR A 63 -26.14 0.69 -14.32
CA THR A 63 -26.45 0.45 -12.90
C THR A 63 -26.33 -1.01 -12.50
N PHE A 64 -25.97 -1.24 -11.24
CA PHE A 64 -26.04 -2.53 -10.57
C PHE A 64 -26.59 -2.35 -9.17
N ARG A 65 -27.11 -3.44 -8.60
CA ARG A 65 -27.56 -3.48 -7.21
C ARG A 65 -26.54 -4.24 -6.38
N THR A 66 -26.19 -3.69 -5.23
CA THR A 66 -25.39 -4.41 -4.23
C THR A 66 -26.28 -5.42 -3.51
N THR A 67 -25.69 -6.56 -3.11
CA THR A 67 -26.42 -7.66 -2.46
C THR A 67 -26.87 -7.32 -1.04
N LYS A 68 -26.20 -6.38 -0.37
CA LYS A 68 -26.39 -6.10 1.06
C LYS A 68 -27.47 -5.04 1.33
N ASP A 69 -27.46 -3.95 0.54
CA ASP A 69 -28.35 -2.81 0.80
C ASP A 69 -29.43 -2.63 -0.29
N ASN A 70 -29.46 -3.53 -1.29
CA ASN A 70 -30.27 -3.39 -2.51
C ASN A 70 -30.12 -2.00 -3.19
N LYS A 71 -28.99 -1.34 -2.92
CA LYS A 71 -28.73 0.04 -3.33
C LYS A 71 -28.27 0.05 -4.77
N GLU A 72 -28.92 0.89 -5.57
CA GLU A 72 -28.51 1.09 -6.96
C GLU A 72 -27.23 1.91 -7.00
N MET A 73 -26.19 1.31 -7.56
CA MET A 73 -24.89 1.95 -7.79
C MET A 73 -24.65 2.14 -9.28
N LYS A 74 -24.07 3.28 -9.64
CA LYS A 74 -23.65 3.57 -11.01
C LYS A 74 -22.22 3.11 -11.24
N ARG A 75 -22.01 2.46 -12.38
CA ARG A 75 -20.66 2.18 -12.91
C ARG A 75 -20.08 3.47 -13.49
N PRO A 76 -18.75 3.67 -13.43
CA PRO A 76 -18.12 4.80 -14.09
C PRO A 76 -18.42 4.81 -15.59
N GLY A 77 -18.83 5.95 -16.15
CA GLY A 77 -19.11 6.09 -17.58
C GLY A 77 -17.91 5.70 -18.46
N ALA A 78 -16.69 6.01 -18.01
CA ALA A 78 -15.45 5.63 -18.68
C ALA A 78 -15.30 4.10 -18.84
N LEU A 79 -15.83 3.31 -17.90
CA LEU A 79 -15.77 1.85 -17.93
C LEU A 79 -16.75 1.25 -18.93
N ILE A 80 -17.94 1.82 -19.10
CA ILE A 80 -18.99 1.23 -19.97
C ILE A 80 -18.99 1.80 -21.38
N ASN A 81 -18.44 3.02 -21.57
CA ASN A 81 -18.44 3.72 -22.86
C ASN A 81 -17.16 3.48 -23.68
N SER A 82 -16.08 2.97 -23.07
CA SER A 82 -14.83 2.69 -23.76
C SER A 82 -14.78 1.25 -24.30
N GLN A 83 -14.37 1.08 -25.55
CA GLN A 83 -14.12 -0.26 -26.13
C GLN A 83 -12.86 -0.91 -25.57
N ASP A 84 -11.94 -0.08 -25.06
CA ASP A 84 -10.66 -0.50 -24.54
C ASP A 84 -10.53 -0.18 -23.05
N LEU A 85 -9.87 -1.08 -22.33
CA LEU A 85 -9.49 -0.95 -20.94
C LEU A 85 -7.99 -0.67 -20.86
N TYR A 86 -7.65 0.43 -20.20
CA TYR A 86 -6.27 0.89 -20.05
C TYR A 86 -5.77 0.52 -18.66
N LEU A 87 -4.75 -0.33 -18.59
CA LEU A 87 -4.18 -0.85 -17.36
C LEU A 87 -2.73 -0.41 -17.19
N MET A 88 -2.38 -0.09 -15.95
CA MET A 88 -1.04 0.32 -15.52
C MET A 88 -0.70 -0.34 -14.19
N ASP A 89 0.59 -0.30 -13.85
CA ASP A 89 1.12 -0.78 -12.59
C ASP A 89 0.48 -0.04 -11.40
N ALA A 90 0.07 -0.81 -10.39
CA ALA A 90 -0.59 -0.28 -9.21
C ALA A 90 0.31 0.65 -8.39
N GLY A 91 1.64 0.46 -8.44
CA GLY A 91 2.60 1.31 -7.74
C GLY A 91 2.58 2.78 -8.19
N MET A 92 1.99 3.09 -9.35
CA MET A 92 1.74 4.49 -9.69
C MET A 92 0.70 5.17 -8.77
N ASP A 93 -0.26 4.39 -8.25
CA ASP A 93 -1.27 4.88 -7.30
C ASP A 93 -0.88 4.54 -5.86
N ASN A 94 -0.59 3.28 -5.55
CA ASN A 94 -0.13 2.86 -4.24
C ASN A 94 0.72 1.58 -4.33
N ASN A 95 1.91 1.58 -3.70
CA ASN A 95 2.81 0.42 -3.71
C ASN A 95 2.30 -0.74 -2.85
N ILE A 96 1.48 -0.44 -1.84
CA ILE A 96 0.88 -1.47 -0.98
C ILE A 96 -0.56 -1.73 -1.43
N PRO A 97 -0.93 -2.97 -1.81
CA PRO A 97 -2.24 -3.27 -2.36
C PRO A 97 -3.30 -3.40 -1.25
N PHE A 98 -3.62 -2.29 -0.58
CA PHE A 98 -4.62 -2.25 0.49
C PHE A 98 -6.05 -2.47 -0.04
N TYR A 99 -6.39 -1.89 -1.19
CA TYR A 99 -7.77 -1.84 -1.69
C TYR A 99 -8.46 -3.21 -1.88
N PRO A 100 -7.79 -4.25 -2.41
CA PRO A 100 -8.40 -5.57 -2.56
C PRO A 100 -8.89 -6.21 -1.25
N PHE A 101 -8.28 -5.85 -0.11
CA PHE A 101 -8.64 -6.41 1.20
C PHE A 101 -9.92 -5.81 1.78
N PHE A 102 -10.30 -4.60 1.35
CA PHE A 102 -11.51 -3.92 1.80
C PHE A 102 -12.73 -4.17 0.89
N ARG A 103 -12.60 -5.10 -0.07
CA ARG A 103 -13.76 -5.51 -0.87
C ARG A 103 -14.78 -6.21 0.04
N GLU A 104 -16.02 -5.78 -0.06
CA GLU A 104 -17.14 -6.39 0.64
C GLU A 104 -17.17 -7.93 0.45
N GLY A 105 -17.43 -8.65 1.55
CA GLY A 105 -17.44 -10.11 1.62
C GLY A 105 -16.05 -10.77 1.77
N ARG A 106 -14.96 -10.00 1.86
CA ARG A 106 -13.64 -10.54 2.25
C ARG A 106 -13.50 -10.74 3.76
N ASP A 107 -14.17 -9.91 4.56
CA ASP A 107 -14.22 -9.95 6.03
C ASP A 107 -12.83 -10.19 6.68
N VAL A 108 -11.84 -9.43 6.21
CA VAL A 108 -10.44 -9.52 6.64
C VAL A 108 -10.31 -9.00 8.07
N ASP A 109 -9.68 -9.78 8.97
CA ASP A 109 -9.38 -9.33 10.33
C ASP A 109 -7.96 -8.82 10.50
N VAL A 110 -7.01 -9.43 9.79
CA VAL A 110 -5.57 -9.15 9.92
C VAL A 110 -4.98 -9.02 8.53
N ILE A 111 -4.30 -7.90 8.28
CA ILE A 111 -3.47 -7.67 7.10
C ILE A 111 -2.01 -7.74 7.55
N ILE A 112 -1.21 -8.57 6.88
CA ILE A 112 0.25 -8.57 7.02
C ILE A 112 0.79 -7.85 5.78
N ALA A 113 1.18 -6.59 5.93
CA ALA A 113 1.70 -5.76 4.85
C ALA A 113 3.23 -5.78 4.88
N VAL A 114 3.83 -6.40 3.88
CA VAL A 114 5.28 -6.39 3.66
C VAL A 114 5.59 -5.32 2.62
N ASP A 115 6.39 -4.34 3.01
CA ASP A 115 6.68 -3.16 2.22
C ASP A 115 8.16 -3.14 1.79
N LEU A 116 8.36 -3.28 0.48
CA LEU A 116 9.66 -3.29 -0.17
C LEU A 116 9.93 -1.96 -0.91
N SER A 117 9.17 -0.90 -0.62
CA SER A 117 9.33 0.39 -1.28
C SER A 117 10.72 0.98 -0.98
N ALA A 118 11.24 1.75 -1.93
CA ALA A 118 12.55 2.40 -1.80
C ALA A 118 12.49 3.68 -0.94
N ASP A 119 11.28 4.19 -0.68
CA ASP A 119 11.03 5.49 -0.05
C ASP A 119 10.01 5.38 1.10
N ILE A 120 10.09 4.31 1.90
CA ILE A 120 9.11 3.97 2.96
C ILE A 120 8.77 5.13 3.91
N GLN A 121 9.74 5.98 4.28
CA GLN A 121 9.54 7.07 5.25
C GLN A 121 8.79 8.26 4.66
N THR A 122 8.99 8.52 3.36
CA THR A 122 8.46 9.69 2.67
C THR A 122 7.24 9.37 1.82
N ALA A 123 6.96 8.08 1.60
CA ALA A 123 5.90 7.66 0.72
C ALA A 123 4.52 7.75 1.36
N ASP A 124 3.59 8.41 0.67
CA ASP A 124 2.21 8.64 1.10
C ASP A 124 1.32 7.38 1.01
N HIS A 125 1.87 6.15 1.05
CA HIS A 125 1.10 4.92 0.83
C HIS A 125 -0.05 4.75 1.82
N PHE A 126 0.20 5.09 3.08
CA PHE A 126 -0.80 5.07 4.16
C PHE A 126 -1.82 6.20 4.02
N ASP A 127 -1.38 7.42 3.73
CA ASP A 127 -2.26 8.59 3.54
C ASP A 127 -3.19 8.39 2.32
N ARG A 128 -2.70 7.77 1.23
CA ARG A 128 -3.51 7.38 0.05
C ARG A 128 -4.52 6.27 0.40
N ALA A 129 -4.11 5.29 1.21
CA ALA A 129 -5.00 4.24 1.68
C ALA A 129 -6.13 4.80 2.56
N GLU A 130 -5.79 5.64 3.54
CA GLU A 130 -6.74 6.29 4.42
C GLU A 130 -7.71 7.19 3.63
N SER A 131 -7.21 7.97 2.66
CA SER A 131 -8.02 8.80 1.78
C SER A 131 -9.01 7.98 0.95
N TYR A 132 -8.59 6.82 0.42
CA TYR A 132 -9.49 5.90 -0.27
C TYR A 132 -10.58 5.38 0.65
N ILE A 133 -10.21 4.94 1.85
CA ILE A 133 -11.12 4.37 2.85
C ILE A 133 -12.19 5.40 3.25
N LYS A 134 -11.77 6.64 3.56
CA LYS A 134 -12.68 7.77 3.84
C LYS A 134 -13.63 8.05 2.68
N ARG A 135 -13.11 8.16 1.43
CA ARG A 135 -13.94 8.42 0.24
C ARG A 135 -14.97 7.32 -0.06
N ARG A 136 -14.67 6.08 0.31
CA ARG A 136 -15.54 4.91 0.08
C ARG A 136 -16.42 4.57 1.28
N GLY A 137 -16.31 5.30 2.39
CA GLY A 137 -17.04 5.02 3.62
C GLY A 137 -16.70 3.65 4.22
N ILE A 138 -15.49 3.15 3.94
CA ILE A 138 -15.02 1.87 4.47
C ILE A 138 -14.68 2.07 5.95
N LYS A 139 -15.25 1.26 6.82
CA LYS A 139 -15.00 1.31 8.26
C LYS A 139 -13.90 0.30 8.65
N GLY A 140 -13.26 0.52 9.80
CA GLY A 140 -12.33 -0.45 10.40
C GLY A 140 -10.85 -0.32 10.02
N TRP A 141 -10.45 0.72 9.27
CA TRP A 141 -9.03 1.05 9.10
C TRP A 141 -8.42 1.52 10.42
N PRO A 142 -7.19 1.10 10.77
CA PRO A 142 -6.52 1.61 11.96
C PRO A 142 -6.23 3.11 11.86
N THR A 143 -6.81 3.88 12.76
CA THR A 143 -6.57 5.33 12.85
C THR A 143 -5.09 5.59 13.14
N GLY A 144 -4.46 6.47 12.37
CA GLY A 144 -3.05 6.82 12.56
C GLY A 144 -2.07 5.75 12.07
N ALA A 145 -2.52 4.75 11.30
CA ALA A 145 -1.59 3.86 10.60
C ALA A 145 -0.72 4.65 9.62
N GLY A 146 0.60 4.56 9.79
CA GLY A 146 1.57 5.21 8.92
C GLY A 146 2.89 5.52 9.63
N TRP A 147 3.82 6.07 8.87
CA TRP A 147 5.08 6.56 9.42
C TRP A 147 4.86 7.82 10.26
N PRO A 148 5.61 8.00 11.36
CA PRO A 148 5.56 9.23 12.14
C PRO A 148 5.90 10.45 11.27
N LYS A 149 5.12 11.53 11.40
CA LYS A 149 5.33 12.78 10.63
C LYS A 149 6.37 13.70 11.27
N ASP A 150 6.68 13.47 12.53
CA ASP A 150 7.70 14.22 13.27
C ASP A 150 9.08 13.62 13.01
N HIS A 151 10.10 14.49 12.92
CA HIS A 151 11.48 14.07 12.80
C HIS A 151 11.92 13.31 14.06
N SER A 152 12.11 11.99 13.93
CA SER A 152 12.80 11.18 14.93
C SER A 152 14.31 11.16 14.66
N ASP A 153 15.11 11.10 15.72
CA ASP A 153 16.56 10.84 15.62
C ASP A 153 16.87 9.40 15.16
N ASP A 154 15.87 8.51 15.20
CA ASP A 154 15.94 7.17 14.65
C ASP A 154 15.50 7.20 13.17
N ASP A 155 16.33 6.64 12.29
CA ASP A 155 16.00 6.45 10.87
C ASP A 155 14.76 5.55 10.71
N TYR A 156 14.51 4.60 11.62
CA TYR A 156 13.43 3.62 11.47
C TYR A 156 12.55 3.48 12.73
N PRO A 157 11.76 4.51 13.09
CA PRO A 157 10.99 4.55 14.34
C PRO A 157 9.92 3.44 14.46
N LEU A 158 9.47 2.86 13.34
CA LEU A 158 8.51 1.74 13.35
C LEU A 158 9.17 0.37 13.58
N GLY A 159 10.50 0.29 13.52
CA GLY A 159 11.24 -0.97 13.55
C GLY A 159 10.82 -1.96 12.45
N SER A 160 11.23 -3.22 12.59
CA SER A 160 11.00 -4.27 11.59
C SER A 160 9.57 -4.81 11.55
N CYS A 161 8.73 -4.48 12.54
CA CYS A 161 7.30 -4.78 12.53
C CYS A 161 6.53 -3.90 13.52
N THR A 162 5.53 -3.17 13.02
CA THR A 162 4.57 -2.41 13.81
C THR A 162 3.15 -2.97 13.64
N ILE A 163 2.41 -3.10 14.75
CA ILE A 163 0.99 -3.47 14.72
C ILE A 163 0.14 -2.21 14.89
N PHE A 164 -0.65 -1.88 13.88
CA PHE A 164 -1.67 -0.85 13.95
C PHE A 164 -3.03 -1.51 14.20
N GLU A 165 -3.68 -1.13 15.29
CA GLU A 165 -4.99 -1.65 15.66
C GLU A 165 -6.05 -0.59 15.49
N SER A 166 -7.17 -0.94 14.85
CA SER A 166 -8.37 -0.09 14.89
C SER A 166 -9.09 -0.31 16.23
N GLU A 167 -9.37 0.79 16.93
CA GLU A 167 -10.34 0.79 18.01
C GLU A 167 -11.72 0.47 17.40
N SER A 168 -12.30 -0.65 17.80
CA SER A 168 -13.68 -0.98 17.44
C SER A 168 -14.62 -0.13 18.29
N THR A 169 -15.14 0.96 17.74
CA THR A 169 -16.35 1.58 18.26
C THR A 169 -17.55 0.80 17.73
N GLU A 170 -18.25 0.10 18.63
CA GLU A 170 -19.59 -0.41 18.36
C GLU A 170 -20.53 0.81 18.34
N GLU A 171 -20.78 1.38 17.16
CA GLU A 171 -21.84 2.37 16.99
C GLU A 171 -23.16 1.62 16.72
N ILE A 172 -24.06 1.61 17.71
CA ILE A 172 -25.43 1.18 17.51
C ILE A 172 -26.16 2.31 16.77
N ILE A 173 -26.36 2.15 15.46
CA ILE A 173 -27.23 3.05 14.70
C ILE A 173 -28.66 2.55 14.88
N THR A 174 -29.43 3.22 15.75
CA THR A 174 -30.88 3.01 15.81
C THR A 174 -31.55 3.83 14.72
N THR A 175 -32.03 3.18 13.66
CA THR A 175 -33.03 3.75 12.76
C THR A 175 -34.41 3.26 13.16
N ASP A 176 -35.41 4.15 13.15
CA ASP A 176 -36.74 4.04 13.77
C ASP A 176 -37.61 2.81 13.42
N ASN A 177 -37.15 1.84 12.63
CA ASN A 177 -37.90 0.60 12.40
C ASN A 177 -37.06 -0.69 12.27
N ASP A 178 -35.73 -0.66 12.39
CA ASP A 178 -34.92 -1.90 12.43
C ASP A 178 -33.63 -1.67 13.24
N LYS A 179 -33.35 -2.58 14.19
CA LYS A 179 -32.07 -2.62 14.90
C LYS A 179 -31.03 -3.27 13.99
N GLU A 180 -30.40 -2.48 13.12
CA GLU A 180 -29.27 -2.97 12.32
C GLU A 180 -27.98 -2.80 13.14
N ILE A 181 -27.43 -3.90 13.64
CA ILE A 181 -26.10 -3.90 14.24
C ILE A 181 -25.10 -3.86 13.07
N ASP A 182 -24.67 -2.65 12.70
CA ASP A 182 -23.55 -2.51 11.77
C ASP A 182 -22.26 -2.92 12.51
N LYS A 183 -21.97 -4.21 12.44
CA LYS A 183 -20.79 -4.79 13.05
C LYS A 183 -19.57 -4.34 12.26
N THR A 184 -19.00 -3.21 12.66
CA THR A 184 -17.75 -2.68 12.17
C THR A 184 -16.63 -3.68 12.42
N SER A 185 -16.26 -4.45 11.40
CA SER A 185 -15.08 -5.31 11.45
C SER A 185 -13.84 -4.42 11.43
N SER A 186 -13.22 -4.21 12.60
CA SER A 186 -11.93 -3.54 12.68
C SER A 186 -10.84 -4.45 12.14
N VAL A 187 -10.01 -3.90 11.24
CA VAL A 187 -8.83 -4.57 10.70
C VAL A 187 -7.65 -4.29 11.61
N THR A 188 -6.82 -5.30 11.85
CA THR A 188 -5.49 -5.17 12.45
C THR A 188 -4.44 -5.22 11.34
N LEU A 189 -3.57 -4.22 11.27
CA LEU A 189 -2.52 -4.15 10.27
C LEU A 189 -1.16 -4.42 10.91
N ALA A 190 -0.53 -5.53 10.56
CA ALA A 190 0.86 -5.81 10.85
C ALA A 190 1.72 -5.32 9.69
N TYR A 191 2.45 -4.22 9.88
CA TYR A 191 3.29 -3.59 8.87
C TYR A 191 4.76 -3.98 9.05
N PHE A 192 5.38 -4.46 7.99
CA PHE A 192 6.77 -4.89 7.90
C PHE A 192 7.50 -4.05 6.84
N PRO A 193 8.15 -2.96 7.24
CA PRO A 193 9.01 -2.24 6.33
C PRO A 193 10.32 -3.00 6.12
N PHE A 194 10.82 -3.03 4.88
CA PHE A 194 12.11 -3.65 4.58
C PHE A 194 13.25 -2.71 4.92
N ILE A 195 13.75 -2.87 6.14
CA ILE A 195 14.78 -2.02 6.75
C ILE A 195 15.94 -2.84 7.30
N VAL A 196 17.03 -2.15 7.65
CA VAL A 196 18.20 -2.74 8.31
C VAL A 196 17.83 -3.51 9.57
N ASN A 197 18.47 -4.67 9.75
CA ASN A 197 18.46 -5.42 10.99
C ASN A 197 19.89 -5.51 11.51
N LYS A 198 20.18 -4.74 12.57
CA LYS A 198 21.54 -4.64 13.14
C LYS A 198 22.05 -5.96 13.71
N ALA A 199 21.18 -6.89 14.08
CA ALA A 199 21.57 -8.22 14.56
C ALA A 199 21.96 -9.16 13.41
N PHE A 200 21.38 -8.97 12.21
CA PHE A 200 21.70 -9.75 11.02
C PHE A 200 22.94 -9.21 10.30
N ASP A 201 22.92 -7.95 9.87
CA ASP A 201 24.05 -7.26 9.24
C ASP A 201 23.93 -5.75 9.51
N PRO A 202 24.74 -5.17 10.41
CA PRO A 202 24.65 -3.76 10.75
C PRO A 202 25.11 -2.82 9.64
N HIS A 203 25.75 -3.34 8.57
CA HIS A 203 26.24 -2.55 7.45
C HIS A 203 25.36 -2.67 6.21
N PHE A 204 24.32 -3.52 6.24
CA PHE A 204 23.39 -3.68 5.13
C PHE A 204 22.05 -3.03 5.44
N ASP A 205 21.86 -1.84 4.88
CA ASP A 205 20.59 -1.14 4.87
C ASP A 205 19.98 -1.17 3.46
N PRO A 206 18.86 -1.90 3.24
CA PRO A 206 18.25 -2.02 1.92
C PRO A 206 17.69 -0.71 1.39
N GLN A 207 17.41 0.27 2.27
CA GLN A 207 16.95 1.61 1.87
C GLN A 207 18.10 2.49 1.33
N LYS A 208 19.36 2.13 1.62
CA LYS A 208 20.55 2.90 1.25
C LYS A 208 21.47 2.17 0.26
N ALA A 209 21.30 0.86 0.10
CA ALA A 209 22.16 0.05 -0.75
C ALA A 209 21.80 0.19 -2.24
N ASP A 210 22.76 0.60 -3.08
CA ASP A 210 22.53 0.83 -4.52
C ASP A 210 21.95 -0.39 -5.25
N PHE A 211 22.37 -1.60 -4.88
CA PHE A 211 21.89 -2.83 -5.53
C PHE A 211 20.45 -3.22 -5.13
N CYS A 212 19.88 -2.56 -4.13
CA CYS A 212 18.47 -2.67 -3.75
C CYS A 212 17.57 -1.67 -4.50
N SER A 213 18.13 -0.84 -5.38
CA SER A 213 17.36 0.03 -6.26
C SER A 213 16.36 -0.74 -7.11
N THR A 214 15.17 -0.18 -7.30
CA THR A 214 14.11 -0.71 -8.20
C THR A 214 14.60 -0.92 -9.64
N TRP A 215 15.67 -0.22 -10.05
CA TRP A 215 16.27 -0.35 -11.38
C TRP A 215 17.27 -1.49 -11.52
N ASN A 216 17.66 -2.12 -10.40
CA ASN A 216 18.58 -3.24 -10.44
C ASN A 216 17.83 -4.56 -10.68
N PHE A 217 17.98 -5.11 -11.89
CA PHE A 217 17.43 -6.42 -12.25
C PHE A 217 18.46 -7.56 -12.18
N VAL A 218 19.70 -7.26 -11.78
CA VAL A 218 20.80 -8.22 -11.77
C VAL A 218 21.37 -8.33 -10.36
N TYR A 219 21.17 -9.50 -9.74
CA TYR A 219 21.68 -9.80 -8.42
C TYR A 219 22.74 -10.89 -8.52
N ASN A 220 23.87 -10.69 -7.84
CA ASN A 220 24.79 -11.79 -7.58
C ASN A 220 24.30 -12.64 -6.40
N GLN A 221 24.91 -13.82 -6.22
CA GLN A 221 24.48 -14.77 -5.20
C GLN A 221 24.55 -14.20 -3.78
N ASP A 222 25.55 -13.38 -3.47
CA ASP A 222 25.72 -12.80 -2.13
C ASP A 222 24.69 -11.69 -1.87
N GLN A 223 24.36 -10.88 -2.89
CA GLN A 223 23.28 -9.90 -2.81
C GLN A 223 21.92 -10.56 -2.58
N VAL A 224 21.63 -11.68 -3.27
CA VAL A 224 20.42 -12.47 -3.03
C VAL A 224 20.39 -12.99 -1.59
N ARG A 225 21.50 -13.55 -1.09
CA ARG A 225 21.61 -14.03 0.29
C ARG A 225 21.41 -12.91 1.31
N LYS A 226 21.96 -11.71 1.06
CA LYS A 226 21.76 -10.55 1.93
C LYS A 226 20.29 -10.14 2.01
N VAL A 227 19.62 -9.98 0.87
CA VAL A 227 18.22 -9.55 0.83
C VAL A 227 17.30 -10.58 1.48
N THR A 228 17.46 -11.86 1.09
CA THR A 228 16.62 -12.95 1.62
C THR A 228 16.88 -13.22 3.10
N GLY A 229 18.15 -13.22 3.53
CA GLY A 229 18.52 -13.40 4.93
C GLY A 229 18.06 -12.24 5.82
N LEU A 230 18.13 -10.99 5.32
CA LEU A 230 17.58 -9.84 6.04
C LEU A 230 16.07 -9.93 6.20
N ALA A 231 15.34 -10.32 5.14
CA ALA A 231 13.89 -10.50 5.20
C ALA A 231 13.50 -11.61 6.20
N GLU A 232 14.24 -12.72 6.19
CA GLU A 232 14.05 -13.82 7.14
C GLU A 232 14.32 -13.39 8.59
N ALA A 233 15.41 -12.65 8.83
CA ALA A 233 15.73 -12.12 10.16
C ALA A 233 14.63 -11.17 10.67
N ASN A 234 14.20 -10.22 9.84
CA ASN A 234 13.12 -9.28 10.18
C ASN A 234 11.79 -10.00 10.49
N TRP A 235 11.48 -11.08 9.78
CA TRP A 235 10.31 -11.90 10.09
C TRP A 235 10.48 -12.67 11.39
N ASN A 236 11.60 -13.35 11.57
CA ASN A 236 11.88 -14.23 12.71
C ASN A 236 11.84 -13.47 14.04
N ASP A 237 12.40 -12.26 14.08
CA ASP A 237 12.37 -11.38 15.27
C ASP A 237 10.95 -11.01 15.72
N ASN A 238 9.96 -11.17 14.83
CA ASN A 238 8.57 -10.75 15.06
C ASN A 238 7.56 -11.89 15.03
N ILE A 239 7.99 -13.16 14.93
CA ILE A 239 7.08 -14.32 14.88
C ILE A 239 6.10 -14.34 16.05
N ASP A 240 6.57 -14.10 17.27
CA ASP A 240 5.72 -14.17 18.45
C ASP A 240 4.71 -13.02 18.50
N LYS A 241 5.10 -11.83 18.03
CA LYS A 241 4.22 -10.68 17.84
C LYS A 241 3.10 -11.03 16.85
N ILE A 242 3.41 -11.68 15.73
CA ILE A 242 2.42 -12.11 14.73
C ILE A 242 1.52 -13.22 15.25
N LYS A 243 2.07 -14.24 15.91
CA LYS A 243 1.28 -15.30 16.55
C LYS A 243 0.29 -14.71 17.56
N TYR A 244 0.73 -13.75 18.36
CA TYR A 244 -0.13 -13.05 19.31
C TYR A 244 -1.27 -12.30 18.59
N THR A 245 -0.96 -11.52 17.56
CA THR A 245 -1.95 -10.79 16.75
C THR A 245 -3.00 -11.72 16.14
N LEU A 246 -2.57 -12.83 15.53
CA LEU A 246 -3.48 -13.82 14.95
C LEU A 246 -4.33 -14.51 16.01
N LYS A 247 -3.74 -14.87 17.16
CA LYS A 247 -4.47 -15.47 18.28
C LYS A 247 -5.53 -14.53 18.82
N ARG A 248 -5.22 -13.23 18.95
CA ARG A 248 -6.17 -12.21 19.41
C ARG A 248 -7.33 -12.03 18.43
N ALA A 249 -7.06 -11.97 17.13
CA ALA A 249 -8.11 -11.91 16.11
C ALA A 249 -9.04 -13.15 16.17
N TRP A 250 -8.46 -14.34 16.33
CA TRP A 250 -9.22 -15.57 16.52
C TRP A 250 -10.07 -15.55 17.79
N GLN A 251 -9.53 -15.07 18.92
CA GLN A 251 -10.25 -14.95 20.19
C GLN A 251 -11.48 -14.03 20.03
N LYS A 252 -11.31 -12.84 19.43
CA LYS A 252 -12.41 -11.91 19.13
C LYS A 252 -13.53 -12.60 18.32
N LYS A 253 -13.18 -13.33 17.26
CA LYS A 253 -14.14 -14.08 16.44
C LYS A 253 -14.79 -15.25 17.20
N ARG A 254 -14.06 -15.93 18.08
CA ARG A 254 -14.60 -17.00 18.92
C ARG A 254 -15.62 -16.45 19.92
N GLU A 255 -15.29 -15.39 20.64
CA GLU A 255 -16.16 -14.75 21.62
C GLU A 255 -17.44 -14.21 20.96
N ALA A 256 -17.32 -13.60 19.78
CA ALA A 256 -18.47 -13.14 19.02
C ALA A 256 -19.43 -14.28 18.62
N ARG A 257 -18.91 -15.48 18.32
CA ARG A 257 -19.74 -16.67 18.04
C ARG A 257 -20.41 -17.21 19.30
N LEU A 258 -19.72 -17.20 20.43
CA LEU A 258 -20.27 -17.67 21.70
C LEU A 258 -21.32 -16.70 22.29
N ARG A 259 -21.22 -15.39 22.01
CA ARG A 259 -22.23 -14.38 22.40
C ARG A 259 -23.46 -14.35 21.48
N GLY A 260 -23.37 -14.92 20.28
CA GLY A 260 -24.44 -14.95 19.27
C GLY A 260 -25.38 -16.16 19.37
N HIS A 261 -25.27 -16.94 20.45
CA HIS A 261 -26.19 -18.00 20.88
C HIS A 261 -26.74 -17.66 22.26
#